data_AF-A0A7V3SMV3-F1
#
_entry.id   AF-A0A7V3SMV3-F1
#
_cell.length_a   1.000
_cell.length_b   1.000
_cell.length_c   1.000
_cell.angle_alpha   90.00
_cell.angle_beta   90.00
_cell.angle_gamma   90.00
#
_symmetry.space_group_name_H-M   'P 1'
#
loop_
_entity.id
_entity.type
_entity.pdbx_description
1 polymer ?
#
loop_
_entity_poly.entity_id
_entity_poly.type
_entity_poly.pdbx_seq_one_letter_code
_entity_poly.pdbx_strand_id
1 'polypeptide(L)'
;MAAPRNGKWQAVHIMAPSPEDVPLLSTAIEKTLAPLGINALILEVNYSYEYRSHPELRMNGALSKGDIRDILTTCRKHRIRLIPQFNCLGHQSWDKTTFPLLVKYPEFDETPQIPLDNPNIYCRSWCPLHPKVNEVVFALMDELIEAFEADAFHVGMDEVFLIASDQCPRCRGKNPADLFAKAVNDYHQYLVKKRKMTMLMWGDRLLDDSVMKYGKWEASVNGTAPAVDMIPKDIIICDWHYELREEYPSVPFFQR
;
A
#
# COMPACT_ATOMS: atom_id res chain seq x y z
N MET A 1 -26.30 1.63 -6.24
CA MET A 1 -25.50 2.68 -6.90
C MET A 1 -24.33 2.98 -5.98
N ALA A 2 -23.08 2.86 -6.47
CA ALA A 2 -21.86 3.14 -5.69
C ALA A 2 -21.76 4.64 -5.30
N ALA A 3 -20.92 4.98 -4.32
CA ALA A 3 -20.58 6.36 -4.02
C ALA A 3 -20.10 7.09 -5.29
N PRO A 4 -20.37 8.41 -5.42
CA PRO A 4 -19.84 9.19 -6.53
C PRO A 4 -18.31 9.06 -6.61
N ARG A 5 -17.79 8.74 -7.80
CA ARG A 5 -16.33 8.78 -8.07
C ARG A 5 -15.74 10.18 -7.86
N ASN A 6 -16.58 11.21 -8.00
CA ASN A 6 -16.23 12.62 -7.86
C ASN A 6 -16.92 13.19 -6.61
N GLY A 7 -16.15 13.66 -5.63
CA GLY A 7 -16.66 14.25 -4.39
C GLY A 7 -15.61 14.24 -3.27
N LYS A 8 -15.94 14.86 -2.12
CA LYS A 8 -15.08 14.81 -0.93
C LYS A 8 -15.12 13.39 -0.34
N TRP A 9 -13.95 12.79 -0.12
CA TRP A 9 -13.86 11.49 0.52
C TRP A 9 -13.79 11.66 2.04
N GLN A 10 -14.60 10.89 2.74
CA GLN A 10 -14.48 10.64 4.17
C GLN A 10 -14.16 9.16 4.28
N ALA A 11 -12.86 8.87 4.31
CA ALA A 11 -12.33 7.53 4.21
C ALA A 11 -11.84 7.03 5.57
N VAL A 12 -11.89 5.72 5.77
CA VAL A 12 -11.15 5.06 6.85
C VAL A 12 -10.27 3.97 6.24
N HIS A 13 -9.07 3.83 6.80
CA HIS A 13 -8.12 2.76 6.47
C HIS A 13 -8.10 1.76 7.62
N ILE A 14 -8.25 0.47 7.30
CA ILE A 14 -8.13 -0.61 8.28
C ILE A 14 -7.40 -1.81 7.68
N MET A 15 -6.77 -2.61 8.54
CA MET A 15 -6.28 -3.93 8.17
C MET A 15 -7.46 -4.86 7.84
N ALA A 16 -7.25 -5.76 6.87
CA ALA A 16 -8.19 -6.83 6.59
C ALA A 16 -8.48 -7.68 7.85
N PRO A 17 -9.76 -7.96 8.16
CA PRO A 17 -10.09 -8.85 9.26
C PRO A 17 -9.72 -10.30 8.90
N SER A 18 -9.67 -11.17 9.89
CA SER A 18 -9.74 -12.61 9.63
C SER A 18 -11.17 -12.98 9.16
N PRO A 19 -11.35 -14.15 8.50
CA PRO A 19 -12.66 -14.59 8.02
C PRO A 19 -13.74 -14.61 9.11
N GLU A 20 -13.40 -15.03 10.33
CA GLU A 20 -14.32 -15.06 11.47
C GLU A 20 -14.80 -13.67 11.93
N ASP A 21 -14.05 -12.62 11.64
CA ASP A 21 -14.35 -11.23 12.02
C ASP A 21 -15.05 -10.43 10.90
N VAL A 22 -15.28 -11.02 9.73
CA VAL A 22 -16.06 -10.39 8.64
C VAL A 22 -17.46 -9.93 9.09
N PRO A 23 -18.22 -10.69 9.92
CA PRO A 23 -19.50 -10.23 10.46
C PRO A 23 -19.36 -9.02 11.39
N LEU A 24 -18.25 -8.92 12.14
CA LEU A 24 -17.96 -7.79 13.01
C LEU A 24 -17.67 -6.54 12.18
N LEU A 25 -16.84 -6.64 11.14
CA LEU A 25 -16.61 -5.54 10.21
C LEU A 25 -17.92 -5.08 9.54
N SER A 26 -18.76 -6.02 9.11
CA SER A 26 -20.07 -5.68 8.52
C SER A 26 -20.96 -4.92 9.52
N THR A 27 -20.95 -5.33 10.78
CA THR A 27 -21.66 -4.63 11.86
C THR A 27 -21.11 -3.22 12.08
N ALA A 28 -19.79 -3.06 12.10
CA ALA A 28 -19.14 -1.75 12.25
C ALA A 28 -19.45 -0.82 11.07
N ILE A 29 -19.48 -1.34 9.83
CA ILE A 29 -19.87 -0.58 8.64
C ILE A 29 -21.30 -0.06 8.79
N GLU A 30 -22.25 -0.92 9.12
CA GLU A 30 -23.68 -0.56 9.19
C GLU A 30 -24.00 0.34 10.38
N LYS A 31 -23.45 0.05 11.56
CA LYS A 31 -23.83 0.73 12.81
C LYS A 31 -22.94 1.91 13.19
N THR A 32 -21.76 2.03 12.60
CA THR A 32 -20.78 3.07 12.99
C THR A 32 -20.32 3.88 11.78
N LEU A 33 -19.67 3.26 10.80
CA LEU A 33 -19.03 4.00 9.71
C LEU A 33 -20.04 4.73 8.83
N ALA A 34 -21.12 4.05 8.41
CA ALA A 34 -22.15 4.65 7.58
C ALA A 34 -22.90 5.81 8.30
N PRO A 35 -23.33 5.68 9.58
CA PRO A 35 -23.88 6.81 10.34
C PRO A 35 -22.94 8.00 10.50
N LEU A 36 -21.62 7.78 10.55
CA LEU A 36 -20.62 8.84 10.61
C LEU A 36 -20.37 9.54 9.25
N GLY A 37 -21.02 9.08 8.17
CA GLY A 37 -20.86 9.63 6.83
C GLY A 37 -19.63 9.13 6.07
N ILE A 38 -18.93 8.11 6.58
CA ILE A 38 -17.83 7.46 5.86
C ILE A 38 -18.36 6.96 4.51
N ASN A 39 -17.64 7.28 3.44
CA ASN A 39 -18.04 6.97 2.06
C ASN A 39 -16.97 6.17 1.30
N ALA A 40 -15.81 5.93 1.90
CA ALA A 40 -14.78 5.05 1.39
C ALA A 40 -14.14 4.23 2.52
N LEU A 41 -13.84 2.97 2.26
CA LEU A 41 -13.13 2.05 3.13
C LEU A 41 -11.93 1.50 2.36
N ILE A 42 -10.73 1.82 2.82
CA ILE A 42 -9.50 1.21 2.32
C ILE A 42 -9.20 0.01 3.20
N LEU A 43 -9.11 -1.18 2.60
CA LEU A 43 -8.87 -2.44 3.29
C LEU A 43 -7.49 -2.96 2.93
N GLU A 44 -6.56 -2.95 3.88
CA GLU A 44 -5.20 -3.46 3.69
C GLU A 44 -5.17 -4.98 3.82
N VAL A 45 -5.06 -5.65 2.67
CA VAL A 45 -5.17 -7.10 2.53
C VAL A 45 -3.81 -7.77 2.56
N ASN A 46 -2.81 -7.20 1.88
CA ASN A 46 -1.48 -7.78 1.73
C ASN A 46 -1.55 -9.27 1.36
N TYR A 47 -0.95 -10.14 2.16
CA TYR A 47 -0.88 -11.58 1.94
C TYR A 47 -2.08 -12.37 2.52
N SER A 48 -3.06 -11.68 3.12
CA SER A 48 -4.23 -12.28 3.78
C SER A 48 -5.42 -12.48 2.82
N TYR A 49 -5.15 -13.01 1.63
CA TYR A 49 -6.16 -13.42 0.66
C TYR A 49 -5.79 -14.76 0.02
N GLU A 50 -6.79 -15.56 -0.37
CA GLU A 50 -6.60 -16.89 -0.93
C GLU A 50 -6.11 -16.87 -2.41
N TYR A 51 -4.97 -16.21 -2.66
CA TYR A 51 -4.37 -16.04 -3.98
C TYR A 51 -4.20 -17.36 -4.73
N ARG A 52 -4.79 -17.50 -5.92
CA ARG A 52 -4.70 -18.72 -6.74
C ARG A 52 -3.45 -18.74 -7.61
N SER A 53 -2.98 -17.57 -8.05
CA SER A 53 -1.77 -17.41 -8.86
C SER A 53 -0.51 -17.79 -8.08
N HIS A 54 -0.46 -17.40 -6.81
CA HIS A 54 0.67 -17.62 -5.89
C HIS A 54 0.19 -18.15 -4.52
N PRO A 55 -0.30 -19.40 -4.45
CA PRO A 55 -0.79 -19.99 -3.20
C PRO A 55 0.28 -20.07 -2.10
N GLU A 56 1.56 -20.11 -2.46
CA GLU A 56 2.71 -20.09 -1.56
C GLU A 56 2.90 -18.77 -0.81
N LEU A 57 2.21 -17.70 -1.23
CA LEU A 57 2.28 -16.38 -0.60
C LEU A 57 1.15 -16.09 0.38
N ARG A 58 0.22 -17.03 0.58
CA ARG A 58 -0.91 -16.86 1.50
C ARG A 58 -0.45 -16.88 2.96
N MET A 59 -0.94 -15.94 3.75
CA MET A 59 -0.83 -15.98 5.22
C MET A 59 -2.00 -16.75 5.85
N ASN A 60 -1.81 -17.19 7.10
CA ASN A 60 -2.89 -17.82 7.88
C ASN A 60 -4.04 -16.83 8.09
N GLY A 61 -5.28 -17.32 8.08
CA GLY A 61 -6.46 -16.45 8.19
C GLY A 61 -6.71 -15.61 6.94
N ALA A 62 -6.31 -16.11 5.76
CA ALA A 62 -6.57 -15.45 4.50
C ALA A 62 -8.07 -15.39 4.18
N LEU A 63 -8.52 -14.25 3.68
CA LEU A 63 -9.89 -14.05 3.21
C LEU A 63 -10.13 -14.80 1.91
N SER A 64 -11.28 -15.45 1.80
CA SER A 64 -11.77 -16.03 0.57
C SER A 64 -12.43 -14.98 -0.32
N LYS A 65 -12.66 -15.31 -1.59
CA LYS A 65 -13.51 -14.49 -2.48
C LYS A 65 -14.93 -14.30 -1.92
N GLY A 66 -15.43 -15.28 -1.17
CA GLY A 66 -16.74 -15.21 -0.50
C GLY A 66 -16.76 -14.14 0.59
N ASP A 67 -15.73 -14.09 1.42
CA ASP A 67 -15.59 -13.12 2.50
C ASP A 67 -15.54 -11.68 1.96
N ILE A 68 -14.72 -11.45 0.91
CA ILE A 68 -14.65 -10.14 0.24
C ILE A 68 -16.00 -9.73 -0.35
N ARG A 69 -16.73 -10.67 -0.97
CA ARG A 69 -18.06 -10.40 -1.52
C ARG A 69 -19.06 -10.01 -0.43
N ASP A 70 -18.96 -10.59 0.75
CA ASP A 70 -19.85 -10.27 1.87
C ASP A 70 -19.57 -8.85 2.41
N ILE A 71 -18.28 -8.48 2.56
CA ILE A 71 -17.87 -7.09 2.88
C ILE A 71 -18.36 -6.12 1.79
N LEU A 72 -18.14 -6.46 0.52
CA LEU A 72 -18.55 -5.64 -0.63
C LEU A 72 -20.06 -5.42 -0.65
N THR A 73 -20.85 -6.45 -0.32
CA THR A 73 -22.31 -6.37 -0.24
C THR A 73 -22.76 -5.37 0.83
N THR A 74 -22.16 -5.44 2.03
CA THR A 74 -22.44 -4.49 3.12
C THR A 74 -22.04 -3.06 2.73
N CYS A 75 -20.84 -2.86 2.18
CA CYS A 75 -20.39 -1.56 1.68
C CYS A 75 -21.36 -0.98 0.63
N ARG A 76 -21.81 -1.79 -0.34
CA ARG A 76 -22.75 -1.37 -1.40
C ARG A 76 -24.12 -0.95 -0.84
N LYS A 77 -24.64 -1.65 0.16
CA LYS A 77 -25.89 -1.30 0.86
C LYS A 77 -25.83 0.12 1.43
N HIS A 78 -24.67 0.52 1.94
CA HIS A 78 -24.45 1.82 2.58
C HIS A 78 -23.76 2.85 1.67
N ARG A 79 -23.58 2.54 0.38
CA ARG A 79 -22.87 3.39 -0.59
C ARG A 79 -21.44 3.75 -0.15
N ILE A 80 -20.75 2.83 0.51
CA ILE A 80 -19.33 2.95 0.85
C ILE A 80 -18.52 2.31 -0.29
N ARG A 81 -17.54 3.04 -0.80
CA ARG A 81 -16.59 2.52 -1.79
C ARG A 81 -15.55 1.65 -1.08
N LEU A 82 -15.41 0.39 -1.48
CA LEU A 82 -14.39 -0.50 -0.95
C LEU A 82 -13.15 -0.49 -1.87
N ILE A 83 -11.97 -0.21 -1.30
CA ILE A 83 -10.71 -0.08 -2.05
C ILE A 83 -9.71 -1.07 -1.45
N PRO A 84 -9.21 -2.05 -2.22
CA PRO A 84 -8.14 -2.93 -1.74
C PRO A 84 -6.82 -2.17 -1.64
N GLN A 85 -6.04 -2.50 -0.61
CA GLN A 85 -4.66 -2.11 -0.46
C GLN A 85 -3.75 -3.34 -0.40
N PHE A 86 -2.65 -3.27 -1.13
CA PHE A 86 -1.50 -4.17 -0.98
C PHE A 86 -0.26 -3.29 -0.82
N ASN A 87 0.39 -3.35 0.34
CA ASN A 87 1.53 -2.51 0.62
C ASN A 87 2.74 -2.95 -0.21
N CYS A 88 3.12 -2.09 -1.15
CA CYS A 88 4.17 -2.32 -2.10
C CYS A 88 5.49 -1.70 -1.64
N LEU A 89 6.58 -2.35 -2.03
CA LEU A 89 7.94 -1.93 -1.79
C LEU A 89 8.35 -2.06 -0.33
N GLY A 90 7.81 -1.25 0.58
CA GLY A 90 8.04 -1.31 2.04
C GLY A 90 7.16 -2.35 2.74
N HIS A 91 7.22 -2.42 4.08
CA HIS A 91 6.39 -3.32 4.91
C HIS A 91 6.37 -4.78 4.47
N GLN A 92 7.51 -5.30 3.99
CA GLN A 92 7.67 -6.72 3.63
C GLN A 92 8.08 -7.59 4.81
N SER A 93 8.02 -7.01 6.00
CA SER A 93 8.17 -7.68 7.27
C SER A 93 7.58 -6.80 8.37
N TRP A 94 7.34 -7.41 9.53
CA TRP A 94 7.02 -6.68 10.75
C TRP A 94 7.62 -7.38 11.97
N ASP A 95 8.25 -6.60 12.85
CA ASP A 95 9.01 -7.11 13.98
C ASP A 95 9.92 -8.28 13.54
N LYS A 96 9.85 -9.46 14.17
CA LYS A 96 10.68 -10.62 13.84
C LYS A 96 10.17 -11.47 12.69
N THR A 97 9.14 -11.01 11.96
CA THR A 97 8.45 -11.82 10.94
C THR A 97 8.68 -11.23 9.56
N THR A 98 9.45 -11.91 8.72
CA THR A 98 9.51 -11.63 7.27
C THR A 98 8.30 -12.20 6.56
N PHE A 99 7.65 -11.40 5.71
CA PHE A 99 6.42 -11.80 5.03
C PHE A 99 6.67 -12.72 3.82
N PRO A 100 5.65 -13.49 3.37
CA PRO A 100 5.84 -14.62 2.48
C PRO A 100 6.61 -14.33 1.18
N LEU A 101 6.45 -13.14 0.58
CA LEU A 101 7.14 -12.82 -0.67
C LEU A 101 8.66 -12.92 -0.52
N LEU A 102 9.24 -12.32 0.52
CA LEU A 102 10.69 -12.33 0.73
C LEU A 102 11.18 -13.65 1.34
N VAL A 103 10.31 -14.42 1.99
CA VAL A 103 10.62 -15.80 2.41
C VAL A 103 10.71 -16.74 1.20
N LYS A 104 9.78 -16.62 0.25
CA LYS A 104 9.71 -17.50 -0.93
C LYS A 104 10.63 -17.06 -2.06
N TYR A 105 10.85 -15.76 -2.20
CA TYR A 105 11.70 -15.15 -3.22
C TYR A 105 12.75 -14.23 -2.56
N PRO A 106 13.74 -14.80 -1.83
CA PRO A 106 14.77 -14.00 -1.17
C PRO A 106 15.61 -13.16 -2.15
N GLU A 107 15.65 -13.53 -3.44
CA GLU A 107 16.30 -12.73 -4.48
C GLU A 107 15.59 -11.39 -4.78
N PHE A 108 14.35 -11.22 -4.30
CA PHE A 108 13.62 -9.95 -4.39
C PHE A 108 14.00 -8.98 -3.27
N ASP A 109 14.69 -9.42 -2.22
CA ASP A 109 14.98 -8.58 -1.06
C ASP A 109 16.01 -7.48 -1.38
N GLU A 110 15.78 -6.26 -0.87
CA GLU A 110 16.74 -5.14 -0.96
C GLU A 110 17.94 -5.34 0.01
N THR A 111 17.77 -6.18 1.01
CA THR A 111 18.74 -6.50 2.08
C THR A 111 18.87 -8.02 2.31
N PRO A 112 19.29 -8.79 1.28
CA PRO A 112 19.28 -10.25 1.33
C PRO A 112 20.23 -10.88 2.35
N GLN A 113 21.16 -10.11 2.93
CA GLN A 113 22.12 -10.61 3.92
C GLN A 113 21.59 -10.50 5.35
N ILE A 114 20.51 -9.74 5.57
CA ILE A 114 19.88 -9.61 6.89
C ILE A 114 19.11 -10.90 7.19
N PRO A 115 19.29 -11.54 8.37
CA PRO A 115 18.50 -12.71 8.79
C PRO A 115 16.99 -12.45 8.85
N LEU A 116 16.17 -13.45 8.53
CA LEU A 116 14.70 -13.33 8.37
C LEU A 116 13.94 -12.89 9.64
N ASP A 117 14.59 -12.91 10.81
CA ASP A 117 14.07 -12.38 12.07
C ASP A 117 14.36 -10.87 12.27
N ASN A 118 14.83 -10.20 11.21
CA ASN A 118 14.92 -8.74 11.07
C ASN A 118 15.75 -8.02 12.15
N PRO A 119 16.94 -8.51 12.53
CA PRO A 119 17.74 -7.83 13.53
C PRO A 119 18.15 -6.43 13.03
N ASN A 120 17.94 -5.43 13.89
CA ASN A 120 18.36 -4.03 13.68
C ASN A 120 17.73 -3.31 12.48
N ILE A 121 16.65 -3.83 11.91
CA ILE A 121 15.84 -3.13 10.91
C ILE A 121 14.42 -2.98 11.41
N TYR A 122 13.71 -2.01 10.84
CA TYR A 122 12.31 -1.77 11.17
C TYR A 122 11.39 -2.70 10.38
N CYS A 123 11.40 -2.57 9.05
CA CYS A 123 10.71 -3.46 8.13
C CYS A 123 11.55 -3.64 6.86
N ARG A 124 11.36 -4.77 6.18
CA ARG A 124 12.01 -5.09 4.91
C ARG A 124 11.35 -4.37 3.75
N SER A 125 12.13 -4.23 2.69
CA SER A 125 11.64 -3.84 1.37
C SER A 125 12.16 -4.77 0.29
N TRP A 126 11.46 -4.83 -0.83
CA TRP A 126 11.97 -5.50 -2.03
C TRP A 126 12.79 -4.56 -2.93
N CYS A 127 13.68 -5.13 -3.73
CA CYS A 127 14.44 -4.46 -4.77
C CYS A 127 13.51 -4.04 -5.93
N PRO A 128 13.26 -2.73 -6.16
CA PRO A 128 12.37 -2.25 -7.22
C PRO A 128 12.93 -2.46 -8.64
N LEU A 129 14.19 -2.86 -8.75
CA LEU A 129 14.85 -3.20 -10.02
C LEU A 129 14.84 -4.69 -10.35
N HIS A 130 14.27 -5.54 -9.49
CA HIS A 130 14.24 -6.97 -9.77
C HIS A 130 13.26 -7.24 -10.93
N PRO A 131 13.70 -7.82 -12.07
CA PRO A 131 12.85 -7.89 -13.27
C PRO A 131 11.60 -8.77 -13.10
N LYS A 132 11.59 -9.65 -12.09
CA LYS A 132 10.50 -10.60 -11.82
C LYS A 132 9.56 -10.20 -10.68
N VAL A 133 9.90 -9.20 -9.85
CA VAL A 133 9.07 -8.88 -8.67
C VAL A 133 7.68 -8.40 -9.08
N ASN A 134 7.63 -7.55 -10.11
CA ASN A 134 6.38 -7.01 -10.62
C ASN A 134 5.50 -8.07 -11.30
N GLU A 135 6.07 -9.14 -11.86
CA GLU A 135 5.27 -10.24 -12.42
C GLU A 135 4.40 -10.89 -11.33
N VAL A 136 5.00 -11.18 -10.17
CA VAL A 136 4.32 -11.75 -9.01
C VAL A 136 3.35 -10.74 -8.41
N VAL A 137 3.81 -9.52 -8.10
CA VAL A 137 2.98 -8.48 -7.46
C VAL A 137 1.76 -8.12 -8.32
N PHE A 138 1.91 -8.02 -9.64
CA PHE A 138 0.80 -7.73 -10.54
C PHE A 138 -0.22 -8.86 -10.62
N ALA A 139 0.20 -10.12 -10.49
CA ALA A 139 -0.73 -11.25 -10.40
C ALA A 139 -1.57 -11.19 -9.12
N LEU A 140 -0.96 -10.85 -7.98
CA LEU A 140 -1.68 -10.63 -6.71
C LEU A 140 -2.66 -9.46 -6.81
N MET A 141 -2.22 -8.32 -7.36
CA MET A 141 -3.06 -7.16 -7.57
C MET A 141 -4.29 -7.50 -8.44
N ASP A 142 -4.11 -8.21 -9.55
CA ASP A 142 -5.22 -8.59 -10.43
C ASP A 142 -6.27 -9.43 -9.70
N GLU A 143 -5.86 -10.37 -8.84
CA GLU A 143 -6.81 -11.17 -8.06
C GLU A 143 -7.58 -10.33 -7.03
N LEU A 144 -6.93 -9.38 -6.38
CA LEU A 144 -7.60 -8.43 -5.48
C LEU A 144 -8.56 -7.51 -6.24
N ILE A 145 -8.14 -6.99 -7.41
CA ILE A 145 -8.97 -6.16 -8.27
C ILE A 145 -10.24 -6.91 -8.68
N GLU A 146 -10.11 -8.18 -9.07
CA GLU A 146 -11.24 -9.04 -9.41
C GLU A 146 -12.15 -9.30 -8.19
N ALA A 147 -11.57 -9.68 -7.05
CA ALA A 147 -12.34 -10.04 -5.85
C ALA A 147 -13.13 -8.86 -5.28
N PHE A 148 -12.53 -7.66 -5.28
CA PHE A 148 -13.15 -6.44 -4.76
C PHE A 148 -14.09 -5.77 -5.75
N GLU A 149 -14.13 -6.23 -7.01
CA GLU A 149 -14.76 -5.51 -8.13
C GLU A 149 -14.30 -4.03 -8.17
N ALA A 150 -12.99 -3.82 -7.97
CA ALA A 150 -12.43 -2.53 -7.64
C ALA A 150 -12.29 -1.60 -8.85
N ASP A 151 -12.42 -0.29 -8.61
CA ASP A 151 -12.07 0.77 -9.57
C ASP A 151 -10.97 1.72 -9.06
N ALA A 152 -10.47 1.47 -7.84
CA ALA A 152 -9.26 2.05 -7.28
C ALA A 152 -8.42 0.97 -6.60
N PHE A 153 -7.11 1.22 -6.49
CA PHE A 153 -6.18 0.35 -5.78
C PHE A 153 -5.18 1.20 -5.01
N HIS A 154 -4.96 0.89 -3.73
CA HIS A 154 -3.96 1.56 -2.91
C HIS A 154 -2.69 0.72 -2.86
N VAL A 155 -1.56 1.27 -3.32
CA VAL A 155 -0.29 0.54 -3.39
C VAL A 155 0.54 0.64 -2.12
N GLY A 156 0.08 1.38 -1.12
CA GLY A 156 0.84 1.63 0.12
C GLY A 156 2.04 2.51 -0.20
N MET A 157 3.25 1.92 -0.15
CA MET A 157 4.55 2.56 -0.39
C MET A 157 4.98 3.57 0.69
N ASP A 158 4.43 3.43 1.89
CA ASP A 158 4.89 4.11 3.08
C ASP A 158 6.16 3.47 3.65
N GLU A 159 6.88 4.25 4.46
CA GLU A 159 7.94 3.78 5.35
C GLU A 159 8.99 2.88 4.68
N VAL A 160 9.27 3.14 3.40
CA VAL A 160 10.34 2.49 2.64
C VAL A 160 11.69 3.00 3.15
N PHE A 161 12.18 2.40 4.23
CA PHE A 161 13.44 2.78 4.88
C PHE A 161 14.65 2.20 4.16
N LEU A 162 14.56 0.94 3.76
CA LEU A 162 15.61 0.20 3.08
C LEU A 162 15.43 0.42 1.58
N ILE A 163 16.33 1.18 0.96
CA ILE A 163 16.34 1.44 -0.49
C ILE A 163 17.74 1.92 -0.88
N ALA A 164 18.18 1.60 -2.09
CA ALA A 164 19.56 1.83 -2.53
C ALA A 164 20.60 1.13 -1.61
N SER A 165 20.23 0.01 -1.01
CA SER A 165 21.06 -0.73 -0.06
C SER A 165 22.34 -1.23 -0.72
N ASP A 166 23.46 -1.16 0.00
CA ASP A 166 24.74 -1.73 -0.44
C ASP A 166 24.72 -3.26 -0.59
N GLN A 167 23.71 -3.92 -0.03
CA GLN A 167 23.51 -5.36 -0.18
C GLN A 167 22.80 -5.74 -1.48
N CYS A 168 22.07 -4.81 -2.09
CA CYS A 168 21.33 -5.07 -3.32
C CYS A 168 22.22 -4.83 -4.55
N PRO A 169 22.56 -5.86 -5.35
CA PRO A 169 23.46 -5.70 -6.49
C PRO A 169 22.87 -4.82 -7.61
N ARG A 170 21.55 -4.61 -7.62
CA ARG A 170 20.86 -3.78 -8.61
C ARG A 170 20.71 -2.34 -8.14
N CYS A 171 20.45 -2.13 -6.85
CA CYS A 171 20.12 -0.83 -6.29
C CYS A 171 21.34 -0.08 -5.71
N ARG A 172 22.39 -0.80 -5.28
CA ARG A 172 23.59 -0.19 -4.69
C ARG A 172 24.15 0.93 -5.56
N GLY A 173 24.42 2.08 -4.92
CA GLY A 173 25.03 3.25 -5.56
C GLY A 173 24.10 4.04 -6.48
N LYS A 174 22.80 3.70 -6.55
CA LYS A 174 21.79 4.49 -7.25
C LYS A 174 21.14 5.50 -6.32
N ASN A 175 20.50 6.51 -6.91
CA ASN A 175 19.74 7.50 -6.16
C ASN A 175 18.44 6.88 -5.61
N PRO A 176 18.14 6.97 -4.30
CA PRO A 176 16.90 6.48 -3.71
C PRO A 176 15.63 7.05 -4.35
N ALA A 177 15.61 8.33 -4.71
CA ALA A 177 14.46 8.97 -5.36
C ALA A 177 14.17 8.36 -6.73
N ASP A 178 15.21 8.08 -7.54
CA ASP A 178 15.05 7.44 -8.85
C ASP A 178 14.46 6.02 -8.70
N LEU A 179 14.93 5.27 -7.70
CA LEU A 179 14.45 3.91 -7.41
C LEU A 179 12.98 3.92 -6.95
N PHE A 180 12.65 4.82 -6.03
CA PHE A 180 11.28 4.97 -5.53
C PHE A 180 10.34 5.40 -6.67
N ALA A 181 10.71 6.45 -7.41
CA ALA A 181 9.93 6.93 -8.56
C ALA A 181 9.74 5.85 -9.62
N LYS A 182 10.77 5.03 -9.89
CA LYS A 182 10.62 3.90 -10.82
C LYS A 182 9.56 2.90 -10.36
N ALA A 183 9.56 2.51 -9.08
CA ALA A 183 8.53 1.61 -8.55
C ALA A 183 7.13 2.20 -8.67
N VAL A 184 6.96 3.47 -8.28
CA VAL A 184 5.68 4.19 -8.44
C VAL A 184 5.22 4.20 -9.90
N ASN A 185 6.14 4.52 -10.83
CA ASN A 185 5.85 4.57 -12.26
C ASN A 185 5.47 3.19 -12.83
N ASP A 186 6.12 2.11 -12.39
CA ASP A 186 5.75 0.75 -12.81
C ASP A 186 4.31 0.40 -12.37
N TYR A 187 3.96 0.70 -11.13
CA TYR A 187 2.62 0.45 -10.58
C TYR A 187 1.56 1.34 -11.26
N HIS A 188 1.88 2.60 -11.51
CA HIS A 188 1.01 3.51 -12.24
C HIS A 188 0.75 3.03 -13.67
N GLN A 189 1.82 2.65 -14.38
CA GLN A 189 1.72 2.13 -15.74
C GLN A 189 0.81 0.89 -15.78
N TYR A 190 0.90 0.02 -14.77
CA TYR A 190 0.05 -1.16 -14.66
C TYR A 190 -1.41 -0.82 -14.30
N LEU A 191 -1.63 -0.17 -13.16
CA LEU A 191 -2.95 0.07 -12.60
C LEU A 191 -3.72 1.13 -13.39
N VAL A 192 -3.10 2.28 -13.66
CA VAL A 192 -3.77 3.41 -14.29
C VAL A 192 -3.79 3.25 -15.80
N LYS A 193 -2.64 3.02 -16.44
CA LYS A 193 -2.59 2.98 -17.92
C LYS A 193 -3.16 1.68 -18.49
N LYS A 194 -2.80 0.51 -17.94
CA LYS A 194 -3.28 -0.79 -18.44
C LYS A 194 -4.63 -1.20 -17.85
N ARG A 195 -4.83 -1.13 -16.52
CA ARG A 195 -6.08 -1.55 -15.86
C ARG A 195 -7.16 -0.47 -15.75
N LYS A 196 -6.85 0.79 -16.10
CA LYS A 196 -7.78 1.94 -16.07
C LYS A 196 -8.36 2.22 -14.67
N MET A 197 -7.56 1.99 -13.64
CA MET A 197 -7.92 2.22 -12.25
C MET A 197 -7.45 3.59 -11.75
N THR A 198 -8.05 4.05 -10.65
CA THR A 198 -7.45 5.12 -9.83
C THR A 198 -6.39 4.51 -8.91
N MET A 199 -5.19 5.09 -8.86
CA MET A 199 -4.13 4.66 -7.95
C MET A 199 -4.09 5.57 -6.72
N LEU A 200 -4.03 4.97 -5.53
CA LEU A 200 -3.75 5.65 -4.27
C LEU A 200 -2.38 5.21 -3.73
N MET A 201 -1.72 6.10 -3.00
CA MET A 201 -0.41 5.84 -2.39
C MET A 201 -0.22 6.73 -1.16
N TRP A 202 0.48 6.23 -0.15
CA TRP A 202 0.90 7.08 0.98
C TRP A 202 1.94 8.12 0.54
N GLY A 203 1.89 9.30 1.16
CA GLY A 203 2.71 10.46 0.74
C GLY A 203 4.06 10.61 1.44
N ASP A 204 4.30 9.93 2.54
CA ASP A 204 5.41 10.18 3.46
C ASP A 204 6.79 10.12 2.79
N ARG A 205 7.03 9.15 1.90
CA ARG A 205 8.32 9.03 1.18
C ARG A 205 8.55 10.12 0.12
N LEU A 206 7.57 10.99 -0.15
CA LEU A 206 7.68 12.13 -1.07
C LEU A 206 7.95 13.46 -0.34
N LEU A 207 7.89 13.47 0.99
CA LEU A 207 8.08 14.66 1.81
C LEU A 207 9.53 14.74 2.29
N ASP A 208 10.20 15.88 2.12
CA ASP A 208 11.55 16.09 2.67
C ASP A 208 11.44 16.47 4.15
N ASP A 209 11.93 15.62 5.05
CA ASP A 209 11.88 15.89 6.50
C ASP A 209 12.68 17.14 6.90
N SER A 210 13.74 17.48 6.16
CA SER A 210 14.53 18.68 6.43
C SER A 210 13.70 19.96 6.26
N VAL A 211 12.64 19.90 5.45
CA VAL A 211 11.67 20.99 5.21
C VAL A 211 10.42 20.81 6.06
N MET A 212 9.79 19.63 6.04
CA MET A 212 8.47 19.41 6.64
C MET A 212 8.51 19.23 8.16
N LYS A 213 9.61 18.75 8.74
CA LYS A 213 9.76 18.47 10.17
C LYS A 213 8.68 17.52 10.70
N TYR A 214 8.50 16.40 10.01
CA TYR A 214 7.50 15.37 10.33
C TYR A 214 8.13 14.13 11.00
N GLY A 215 9.46 14.01 10.90
CA GLY A 215 10.20 12.86 11.37
C GLY A 215 10.23 11.73 10.34
N LYS A 216 11.13 10.77 10.56
CA LYS A 216 11.42 9.68 9.61
C LYS A 216 10.23 8.77 9.26
N TRP A 217 9.20 8.73 10.09
CA TRP A 217 8.00 7.91 9.87
C TRP A 217 7.07 8.58 8.85
N GLU A 218 6.87 9.89 9.00
CA GLU A 218 5.92 10.68 8.24
C GLU A 218 6.56 11.51 7.10
N ALA A 219 7.90 11.47 6.98
CA ALA A 219 8.66 12.09 5.91
C ALA A 219 9.96 11.33 5.57
N SER A 220 10.48 11.58 4.38
CA SER A 220 11.75 11.05 3.89
C SER A 220 12.95 11.66 4.60
N VAL A 221 13.75 10.79 5.22
CA VAL A 221 15.11 11.09 5.71
C VAL A 221 16.18 10.33 4.93
N ASN A 222 15.78 9.52 3.95
CA ASN A 222 16.63 8.62 3.18
C ASN A 222 16.72 9.02 1.69
N GLY A 223 16.36 10.27 1.37
CA GLY A 223 16.59 10.85 0.05
C GLY A 223 15.57 10.44 -1.02
N THR A 224 14.39 9.96 -0.64
CA THR A 224 13.32 9.61 -1.58
C THR A 224 12.45 10.80 -1.99
N ALA A 225 12.42 11.89 -1.19
CA ALA A 225 11.53 13.04 -1.41
C ALA A 225 11.55 13.63 -2.84
N PRO A 226 12.70 13.77 -3.53
CA PRO A 226 12.72 14.27 -4.92
C PRO A 226 11.89 13.45 -5.92
N ALA A 227 11.47 12.23 -5.57
CA ALA A 227 10.58 11.40 -6.39
C ALA A 227 9.25 12.08 -6.72
N VAL A 228 8.80 13.05 -5.91
CA VAL A 228 7.56 13.80 -6.14
C VAL A 228 7.50 14.51 -7.51
N ASP A 229 8.67 14.85 -8.07
CA ASP A 229 8.80 15.51 -9.37
C ASP A 229 8.96 14.51 -10.53
N MET A 230 9.07 13.22 -10.23
CA MET A 230 9.35 12.15 -11.18
C MET A 230 8.16 11.19 -11.38
N ILE A 231 7.05 11.43 -10.69
CA ILE A 231 5.86 10.56 -10.71
C ILE A 231 4.63 11.28 -11.29
N PRO A 232 3.65 10.52 -11.84
CA PRO A 232 2.41 11.06 -12.36
C PRO A 232 1.59 11.82 -11.31
N LYS A 233 1.01 12.95 -11.72
CA LYS A 233 0.20 13.83 -10.85
C LYS A 233 -1.28 13.40 -10.73
N ASP A 234 -1.69 12.34 -11.43
CA ASP A 234 -3.03 11.74 -11.35
C ASP A 234 -3.13 10.62 -10.29
N ILE A 235 -2.09 10.41 -9.48
CA ILE A 235 -2.11 9.55 -8.29
C ILE A 235 -2.75 10.32 -7.14
N ILE A 236 -3.69 9.69 -6.42
CA ILE A 236 -4.22 10.25 -5.17
C ILE A 236 -3.20 9.99 -4.06
N ILE A 237 -2.60 11.05 -3.54
CA ILE A 237 -1.67 10.97 -2.40
C ILE A 237 -2.46 11.01 -1.09
N CYS A 238 -2.26 9.99 -0.26
CA CYS A 238 -2.80 9.89 1.08
C CYS A 238 -1.74 10.39 2.07
N ASP A 239 -1.91 11.63 2.52
CA ASP A 239 -0.99 12.34 3.41
C ASP A 239 -1.34 12.04 4.88
N TRP A 240 -0.57 11.16 5.53
CA TRP A 240 -0.87 10.66 6.86
C TRP A 240 0.06 11.26 7.92
N HIS A 241 -0.52 11.68 9.04
CA HIS A 241 0.18 12.20 10.21
C HIS A 241 -0.54 11.74 11.47
N TYR A 242 0.19 11.17 12.44
CA TYR A 242 -0.44 10.66 13.66
C TYR A 242 -0.77 11.76 14.65
N GLU A 243 0.08 12.79 14.70
CA GLU A 243 -0.06 13.87 15.65
C GLU A 243 -0.93 15.01 15.12
N LEU A 244 -1.70 15.62 16.03
CA LEU A 244 -2.40 16.86 15.73
C LEU A 244 -1.37 17.97 15.55
N ARG A 245 -1.45 18.70 14.44
CA ARG A 245 -0.57 19.82 14.13
C ARG A 245 -1.39 21.10 13.98
N GLU A 246 -0.76 22.24 14.27
CA GLU A 246 -1.34 23.55 13.98
C GLU A 246 -1.58 23.73 12.48
N GLU A 247 -0.61 23.26 11.68
CA GLU A 247 -0.66 23.29 10.22
C GLU A 247 -0.08 22.00 9.63
N TYR A 248 -0.57 21.66 8.44
CA TYR A 248 -0.11 20.53 7.63
C TYR A 248 0.49 21.06 6.32
N PRO A 249 1.77 21.52 6.30
CA PRO A 249 2.41 22.09 5.11
C PRO A 249 2.50 21.13 3.91
N SER A 250 2.41 19.82 4.14
CA SER A 250 2.33 18.78 3.10
C SER A 250 1.06 18.87 2.24
N VAL A 251 -0.08 19.31 2.80
CA VAL A 251 -1.34 19.44 2.06
C VAL A 251 -1.21 20.43 0.88
N PRO A 252 -0.84 21.71 1.09
CA PRO A 252 -0.61 22.64 -0.01
C PRO A 252 0.64 22.32 -0.83
N PHE A 253 1.51 21.42 -0.37
CA PHE A 253 2.64 20.92 -1.17
C PHE A 253 2.17 19.90 -2.22
N PHE A 254 1.32 18.93 -1.84
CA PHE A 254 0.79 17.92 -2.76
C PHE A 254 -0.29 18.46 -3.72
N GLN A 255 -0.89 19.60 -3.41
CA GLN A 255 -1.87 20.26 -4.28
C GLN A 255 -1.25 21.06 -5.44
N ARG A 256 0.09 21.06 -5.58
CA ARG A 256 0.83 21.80 -6.62
C ARG A 256 0.93 21.05 -7.93
#